data_AF-A0A3P6QFE4-F1
#
_entry.id   AF-A0A3P6QFE4-F1
#
_cell.length_a   1.000
_cell.length_b   1.000
_cell.length_c   1.000
_cell.angle_alpha   90.00
_cell.angle_beta   90.00
_cell.angle_gamma   90.00
#
_symmetry.space_group_name_H-M   'P 1'
#
loop_
_entity.id
_entity.type
_entity.pdbx_description
1 polymer ?
#
loop_
_entity_poly.entity_id
_entity_poly.type
_entity_poly.pdbx_seq_one_letter_code
_entity_poly.pdbx_strand_id
1 'polypeptide(L)' 'MCITKPSIEDVKARVSADKNISARNFRAAVVIEGCPAFDEDWWMELRIGDVLFQCYETCDR' A
#
# COMPACT_ATOMS: atom_id res chain seq x y z
N MET A 1 1.42 7.86 -3.56
CA MET A 1 1.65 6.67 -2.72
C MET A 1 0.44 5.76 -2.80
N CYS A 2 0.61 4.58 -3.37
CA CYS A 2 -0.31 3.46 -3.25
C CYS A 2 0.22 2.47 -2.20
N ILE A 3 -0.67 1.67 -1.63
CA ILE A 3 -0.32 0.61 -0.69
C ILE A 3 -1.38 -0.49 -0.80
N THR A 4 -1.00 -1.74 -0.59
CA THR A 4 -1.98 -2.82 -0.52
C THR A 4 -2.52 -2.97 0.90
N LYS A 5 -3.78 -3.38 1.03
CA LYS A 5 -4.38 -3.65 2.35
C LYS A 5 -3.64 -4.79 3.08
N PRO A 6 -3.20 -5.87 2.40
CA PRO A 6 -2.36 -6.87 3.06
C PRO A 6 -1.02 -6.35 3.55
N SER A 7 -0.37 -5.38 2.88
CA SER A 7 0.82 -4.70 3.46
C SER A 7 0.50 -4.01 4.78
N ILE A 8 -0.64 -3.31 4.86
CA ILE A 8 -1.04 -2.62 6.10
C ILE A 8 -1.28 -3.64 7.22
N GLU A 9 -1.98 -4.74 6.94
CA GLU A 9 -2.25 -5.77 7.95
C GLU A 9 -0.98 -6.52 8.36
N ASP A 10 -0.05 -6.78 7.44
CA ASP A 10 1.26 -7.36 7.76
C ASP A 10 2.05 -6.44 8.71
N VAL A 11 2.15 -5.14 8.39
CA VAL A 11 2.82 -4.17 9.28
C VAL A 11 2.10 -4.10 10.64
N LYS A 12 0.77 -4.06 10.64
CA LYS A 12 -0.03 -4.03 11.88
C LYS A 12 0.21 -5.27 12.75
N ALA A 13 0.42 -6.45 12.17
CA ALA A 13 0.75 -7.65 12.92
C ALA A 13 2.15 -7.61 13.56
N ARG A 14 3.06 -6.79 13.04
CA ARG A 14 4.44 -6.60 13.56
C ARG A 14 4.54 -5.49 14.60
N VAL A 15 3.53 -4.63 14.70
CA VAL A 15 3.48 -3.51 15.64
C VAL A 15 2.68 -3.92 16.89
N SER A 16 2.97 -3.30 18.03
CA SER A 16 2.27 -3.53 19.29
C SER A 16 0.74 -3.44 19.13
N ALA A 17 0.01 -4.39 19.71
CA ALA A 17 -1.44 -4.56 19.52
C ALA A 17 -2.29 -3.36 19.98
N ASP A 18 -1.72 -2.49 20.81
CA ASP A 18 -2.33 -1.23 21.26
C ASP A 18 -2.35 -0.14 20.18
N LYS A 19 -1.56 -0.29 19.10
CA LYS A 19 -1.49 0.70 18.01
C LYS A 19 -2.45 0.33 16.88
N ASN A 20 -3.46 1.19 16.71
CA ASN A 20 -4.35 1.09 15.55
C ASN A 20 -3.70 1.70 14.30
N ILE A 21 -2.97 0.87 13.55
CA ILE A 21 -2.35 1.25 12.28
C ILE A 21 -3.37 1.17 11.14
N SER A 22 -3.37 2.20 10.30
CA SER A 22 -4.25 2.31 9.12
C SER A 22 -3.51 2.96 7.95
N ALA A 23 -4.13 2.95 6.78
CA ALA A 23 -3.63 3.63 5.57
C ALA A 23 -3.32 5.12 5.80
N ARG A 24 -4.03 5.79 6.73
CA ARG A 24 -3.78 7.21 7.07
C ARG A 24 -2.40 7.45 7.66
N ASN A 25 -1.86 6.51 8.43
CA ASN A 25 -0.51 6.61 9.00
C ASN A 25 0.56 6.67 7.89
N PHE A 26 0.28 6.01 6.77
CA PHE A 26 1.13 6.02 5.58
C PHE A 26 0.81 7.17 4.63
N ARG A 27 -0.24 7.98 4.83
CA ARG A 27 -0.69 9.01 3.88
C ARG A 27 -0.94 8.43 2.47
N ALA A 28 -1.43 7.19 2.40
CA ALA A 28 -1.75 6.56 1.13
C ALA A 28 -2.92 7.28 0.45
N ALA A 29 -2.78 7.56 -0.83
CA ALA A 29 -3.85 8.13 -1.65
C ALA A 29 -4.74 7.04 -2.25
N VAL A 30 -4.17 5.85 -2.49
CA VAL A 30 -4.84 4.70 -3.08
C VAL A 30 -4.54 3.48 -2.20
N VAL A 31 -5.57 2.73 -1.83
CA VAL A 31 -5.47 1.45 -1.12
C VAL A 31 -6.05 0.37 -2.02
N ILE A 32 -5.28 -0.68 -2.28
CA ILE A 32 -5.67 -1.77 -3.19
C ILE A 32 -5.87 -3.06 -2.39
N GLU A 33 -6.90 -3.82 -2.73
CA GLU A 33 -7.21 -5.11 -2.11
C GLU A 33 -7.14 -6.24 -3.17
N GLY A 34 -7.10 -7.50 -2.73
CA GLY A 34 -7.12 -8.67 -3.63
C GLY A 34 -5.76 -9.08 -4.21
N CYS A 35 -4.66 -8.53 -3.69
CA CYS A 35 -3.28 -8.87 -4.04
C CYS A 35 -2.48 -9.22 -2.78
N PRO A 36 -1.35 -9.95 -2.89
CA PRO A 36 -0.47 -10.23 -1.76
C PRO A 36 0.10 -8.96 -1.11
N ALA A 37 0.59 -9.10 0.12
CA ALA A 37 1.31 -8.01 0.78
C ALA A 37 2.60 -7.68 0.00
N PHE A 38 2.92 -6.38 -0.08
CA PHE A 38 4.11 -5.80 -0.72
C PHE A 38 4.15 -5.97 -2.25
N ASP A 39 3.06 -6.41 -2.87
CA ASP A 39 2.99 -6.55 -4.32
C ASP A 39 3.08 -5.19 -5.03
N GLU A 40 2.68 -4.11 -4.33
CA GLU A 40 2.76 -2.74 -4.83
C GLU A 40 4.19 -2.26 -5.16
N ASP A 41 5.20 -2.87 -4.54
CA ASP A 41 6.61 -2.48 -4.73
C ASP A 41 7.15 -2.88 -6.12
N TRP A 42 6.48 -3.82 -6.79
CA TRP A 42 6.92 -4.37 -8.08
C TRP A 42 6.15 -3.82 -9.27
N TRP A 43 5.08 -3.05 -9.04
CA TRP A 43 4.30 -2.49 -10.13
C TRP A 43 5.06 -1.34 -10.78
N MET A 44 5.28 -1.42 -12.10
CA MET A 44 5.80 -0.30 -12.89
C MET A 44 4.69 0.67 -13.31
N GLU A 45 3.50 0.11 -13.56
CA GLU A 45 2.33 0.84 -14.02
C GLU A 45 1.07 0.27 -13.36
N LEU A 46 0.10 1.14 -13.08
CA LEU A 46 -1.19 0.76 -12.52
C LEU A 46 -2.29 1.45 -13.31
N ARG A 47 -3.26 0.68 -13.82
CA ARG A 47 -4.44 1.24 -14.50
C ARG A 47 -5.67 1.12 -13.60
N ILE A 48 -6.31 2.24 -13.30
CA ILE A 48 -7.57 2.32 -12.57
C ILE A 48 -8.61 2.98 -13.47
N GLY A 49 -9.55 2.18 -13.99
CA GLY A 49 -10.51 2.64 -14.99
C GLY A 49 -9.78 3.13 -16.26
N ASP A 50 -9.98 4.40 -16.62
CA ASP A 50 -9.34 5.03 -17.78
C ASP A 50 -8.07 5.82 -17.43
N VAL A 51 -7.65 5.82 -16.16
CA VAL A 51 -6.45 6.51 -15.71
C VAL A 51 -5.29 5.52 -15.61
N LEU A 52 -4.15 5.89 -16.19
CA LEU A 52 -2.88 5.17 -16.07
C LEU A 52 -1.97 5.94 -15.10
N PHE A 53 -1.43 5.23 -14.12
CA PHE A 53 -0.42 5.70 -13.19
C PHE A 53 0.90 5.03 -13.49
N GLN A 54 1.98 5.80 -13.47
CA GLN A 54 3.34 5.27 -13.47
C GLN A 54 3.86 5.24 -12.02
N CYS A 55 4.31 4.07 -11.58
CA CYS A 55 4.91 3.88 -10.28
C CYS A 55 6.41 4.20 -10.39
N TYR A 56 6.81 5.36 -9.87
CA TYR A 56 8.17 5.88 -10.07
C TYR A 56 9.20 5.29 -9.11
N GLU A 57 8.86 5.22 -7.82
CA GLU A 57 9.76 4.79 -6.76
C GLU A 57 8.99 4.15 -5.61
N THR A 58 9.66 3.26 -4.88
CA THR A 58 9.17 2.72 -3.61
C THR A 58 9.19 3.81 -2.54
N CYS A 59 8.29 3.71 -1.56
CA CYS A 59 8.25 4.68 -0.46
C CYS A 59 9.14 4.23 0.70
N ASP A 60 10.29 4.87 0.86
CA ASP A 60 11.19 4.63 2.01
C ASP A 60 10.59 5.30 3.27
N ARG A 61 10.10 4.51 4.24
CA ARG A 61 9.44 4.99 5.46
C ARG A 61 10.05 4.41 6.71
#